data_AF-G3AE42-F1
#
_entry.id   AF-G3AE42-F1
#
_cell.length_a   1.000
_cell.length_b   1.000
_cell.length_c   1.000
_cell.angle_alpha   90.00
_cell.angle_beta   90.00
_cell.angle_gamma   90.00
#
_symmetry.space_group_name_H-M   'P 1'
#
loop_
_entity.id
_entity.type
_entity.pdbx_description
1 polymer ?
#
loop_
_entity_poly.entity_id
_entity_poly.type
_entity_poly.pdbx_seq_one_letter_code
_entity_poly.pdbx_strand_id
1 'polypeptide(L)'
;MKSSALALLIISIAYGVQGDEITRVPRAAETENTSSTLPTVVKTATINGFADKIYDDLPECAKACVVQDVGRCPYWDTGCLCVMGTFANPVANCFADECKGQDVVSVTSLAFSLCSSAGATWNLPATIAERLDAAATVEPEITNVPDSSSTNNPYSTFPSVVKTATINGFADKIYDDLPECAKPCMTQDVGRCPYWDTGCLCVMGTFANPLADCVADECKGKDVVTATSLAYSVCSAAGVWEPYWIIPTSIIERLDAAATEEVEEVITTEVTIITTETSEGPKEISASSAEPAETS
;
A
#
# COMPACT_ATOMS: atom_id res chain seq x y z
N MET A 1 -63.58 51.62 -18.00
CA MET A 1 -64.94 51.06 -17.96
C MET A 1 -64.98 49.81 -18.81
N LYS A 2 -65.53 48.71 -18.25
CA LYS A 2 -66.21 47.59 -18.94
C LYS A 2 -65.32 46.64 -19.78
N SER A 3 -65.17 45.40 -19.32
CA SER A 3 -66.05 44.24 -19.60
C SER A 3 -65.71 43.62 -20.96
N SER A 4 -65.04 42.47 -20.96
CA SER A 4 -65.61 41.11 -21.02
C SER A 4 -65.88 40.64 -22.44
N ALA A 5 -65.21 39.54 -22.83
CA ALA A 5 -65.80 38.27 -23.28
C ALA A 5 -65.10 37.62 -24.50
N LEU A 6 -65.14 36.27 -24.49
CA LEU A 6 -64.92 35.28 -25.57
C LEU A 6 -63.46 35.01 -26.00
N ALA A 7 -62.99 33.77 -26.24
CA ALA A 7 -63.64 32.46 -26.30
C ALA A 7 -62.60 31.31 -26.17
N LEU A 8 -63.03 30.23 -25.51
CA LEU A 8 -62.79 28.79 -25.79
C LEU A 8 -61.45 28.31 -26.39
N LEU A 9 -60.70 27.55 -25.61
CA LEU A 9 -60.07 26.30 -26.09
C LEU A 9 -59.94 25.31 -24.92
N ILE A 10 -60.74 24.24 -25.00
CA ILE A 10 -60.79 23.13 -24.04
C ILE A 10 -59.77 22.10 -24.52
N ILE A 11 -58.73 21.83 -23.73
CA ILE A 11 -57.85 20.67 -23.92
C ILE A 11 -58.06 19.76 -22.72
N SER A 12 -58.74 18.64 -22.96
CA SER A 12 -58.93 17.54 -22.04
C SER A 12 -57.63 16.73 -21.92
N ILE A 13 -57.08 16.61 -20.70
CA ILE A 13 -56.07 15.60 -20.36
C ILE A 13 -56.79 14.51 -19.58
N ALA A 14 -56.93 13.34 -20.19
CA ALA A 14 -57.42 12.13 -19.55
C ALA A 14 -56.26 11.32 -18.97
N TYR A 15 -56.45 10.87 -17.74
CA TYR A 15 -55.60 9.98 -16.95
C TYR A 15 -55.74 8.50 -17.37
N GLY A 16 -54.71 7.70 -17.05
CA GLY A 16 -54.69 6.23 -17.02
C GLY A 16 -53.40 5.70 -17.67
N VAL A 17 -52.64 4.72 -17.16
CA VAL A 17 -52.99 3.50 -16.41
C VAL A 17 -51.74 2.93 -15.69
N GLN A 18 -51.99 2.09 -14.66
CA GLN A 18 -51.14 1.06 -14.00
C GLN A 18 -50.06 0.41 -14.91
N GLY A 19 -48.93 -0.15 -14.47
CA GLY A 19 -48.60 -0.97 -13.29
C GLY A 19 -47.99 -2.30 -13.79
N ASP A 20 -46.93 -2.77 -13.12
CA ASP A 20 -46.22 -4.07 -13.24
C ASP A 20 -45.54 -4.47 -14.57
N GLU A 21 -44.24 -4.86 -14.50
CA GLU A 21 -43.79 -6.25 -14.70
C GLU A 21 -42.25 -6.35 -14.82
N ILE A 22 -41.67 -7.22 -13.99
CA ILE A 22 -40.31 -7.73 -14.06
C ILE A 22 -40.19 -8.66 -15.28
N THR A 23 -39.29 -8.39 -16.24
CA THR A 23 -38.50 -9.45 -16.93
C THR A 23 -37.44 -8.96 -17.93
N ARG A 24 -36.29 -9.67 -17.88
CA ARG A 24 -35.38 -10.07 -18.97
C ARG A 24 -34.39 -9.08 -19.60
N VAL A 25 -33.13 -9.34 -19.24
CA VAL A 25 -31.88 -9.31 -20.05
C VAL A 25 -32.10 -9.41 -21.57
N PRO A 26 -31.41 -8.58 -22.38
CA PRO A 26 -30.98 -8.96 -23.71
C PRO A 26 -29.49 -9.34 -23.72
N ARG A 27 -29.22 -10.58 -24.13
CA ARG A 27 -27.90 -11.11 -24.51
C ARG A 27 -27.66 -10.83 -26.00
N ALA A 28 -26.45 -10.34 -26.27
CA ALA A 28 -25.64 -10.43 -27.50
C ALA A 28 -26.24 -9.97 -28.84
N ALA A 29 -25.60 -8.94 -29.42
CA ALA A 29 -25.22 -8.97 -30.82
C ALA A 29 -23.74 -8.57 -30.91
N GLU A 30 -22.92 -9.53 -31.30
CA GLU A 30 -21.49 -9.38 -31.60
C GLU A 30 -21.30 -8.61 -32.91
N THR A 31 -20.28 -7.76 -32.95
CA THR A 31 -19.47 -7.59 -34.16
C THR A 31 -18.01 -7.57 -33.74
N GLU A 32 -17.31 -8.64 -34.08
CA GLU A 32 -15.87 -8.75 -33.97
C GLU A 32 -15.18 -7.70 -34.84
N ASN A 33 -14.15 -7.05 -34.29
CA ASN A 33 -13.08 -6.52 -35.11
C ASN A 33 -11.75 -6.82 -34.44
N THR A 34 -11.02 -7.68 -35.13
CA THR A 34 -9.67 -8.15 -34.89
C THR A 34 -8.67 -6.99 -34.89
N SER A 35 -8.03 -6.74 -33.74
CA SER A 35 -6.70 -6.12 -33.70
C SER A 35 -5.96 -6.61 -32.45
N SER A 36 -5.04 -7.54 -32.69
CA SER A 36 -4.26 -8.27 -31.71
C SER A 36 -2.95 -7.53 -31.43
N THR A 37 -2.79 -6.98 -30.21
CA THR A 37 -1.48 -6.71 -29.54
C THR A 37 -1.57 -6.04 -28.15
N LEU A 38 -2.75 -5.99 -27.51
CA LEU A 38 -2.88 -5.51 -26.13
C LEU A 38 -3.25 -6.68 -25.20
N PRO A 39 -2.73 -6.73 -23.96
CA PRO A 39 -3.17 -7.72 -22.99
C PRO A 39 -4.70 -7.65 -22.91
N THR A 40 -5.36 -8.77 -23.12
CA THR A 40 -6.81 -8.88 -23.07
C THR A 40 -7.28 -8.57 -21.66
N VAL A 41 -7.64 -7.31 -21.41
CA VAL A 41 -8.35 -6.92 -20.21
C VAL A 41 -9.65 -7.71 -20.21
N VAL A 42 -9.86 -8.52 -19.19
CA VAL A 42 -11.10 -9.29 -19.02
C VAL A 42 -12.22 -8.26 -18.95
N LYS A 43 -13.09 -8.21 -19.97
CA LYS A 43 -14.15 -7.19 -20.10
C LYS A 43 -15.37 -7.49 -19.23
N THR A 44 -15.11 -7.97 -18.03
CA THR A 44 -16.12 -8.43 -17.08
C THR A 44 -15.70 -8.06 -15.67
N ALA A 45 -16.66 -7.59 -14.88
CA ALA A 45 -16.53 -7.39 -13.45
C ALA A 45 -17.83 -7.87 -12.78
N THR A 46 -17.74 -8.32 -11.54
CA THR A 46 -18.85 -8.74 -10.70
C THR A 46 -19.57 -7.53 -10.12
N ILE A 47 -18.80 -6.53 -9.68
CA ILE A 47 -19.28 -5.25 -9.16
C ILE A 47 -18.87 -4.14 -10.13
N ASN A 48 -17.57 -3.86 -10.22
CA ASN A 48 -16.94 -2.99 -11.21
C ASN A 48 -15.42 -3.23 -11.20
N GLY A 49 -14.71 -2.70 -12.19
CA GLY A 49 -13.26 -2.92 -12.36
C GLY A 49 -12.41 -2.42 -11.18
N PHE A 50 -12.93 -1.47 -10.41
CA PHE A 50 -12.26 -0.96 -9.22
C PHE A 50 -12.53 -1.89 -8.02
N ALA A 51 -13.82 -2.13 -7.71
CA ALA A 51 -14.24 -2.92 -6.56
C ALA A 51 -13.71 -4.35 -6.62
N ASP A 52 -13.86 -5.06 -7.74
CA ASP A 52 -13.52 -6.49 -7.87
C ASP A 52 -12.09 -6.86 -7.45
N LYS A 53 -11.15 -5.90 -7.49
CA LYS A 53 -9.74 -6.14 -7.17
C LYS A 53 -9.40 -5.97 -5.70
N ILE A 54 -10.21 -5.21 -4.96
CA ILE A 54 -9.93 -4.85 -3.56
C ILE A 54 -11.10 -5.20 -2.64
N TYR A 55 -12.26 -5.62 -3.15
CA TYR A 55 -13.52 -5.75 -2.39
C TYR A 55 -13.40 -6.62 -1.14
N ASP A 56 -12.65 -7.73 -1.24
CA ASP A 56 -12.46 -8.66 -0.12
C ASP A 56 -11.48 -8.13 0.93
N ASP A 57 -10.60 -7.19 0.54
CA ASP A 57 -9.62 -6.52 1.41
C ASP A 57 -10.16 -5.21 2.01
N LEU A 58 -11.33 -4.74 1.55
CA LEU A 58 -11.96 -3.52 2.06
C LEU A 58 -12.52 -3.72 3.48
N PRO A 59 -12.38 -2.72 4.37
CA PRO A 59 -13.12 -2.71 5.63
C PRO A 59 -14.63 -2.67 5.36
N GLU A 60 -15.42 -3.21 6.30
CA GLU A 60 -16.88 -3.30 6.12
C GLU A 60 -17.54 -1.93 5.86
N CYS A 61 -17.02 -0.85 6.46
CA CYS A 61 -17.49 0.53 6.23
C CYS A 61 -17.32 0.98 4.76
N ALA A 62 -16.34 0.42 4.03
CA ALA A 62 -15.98 0.84 2.68
C ALA A 62 -16.65 0.00 1.58
N LYS A 63 -17.16 -1.19 1.90
CA LYS A 63 -17.72 -2.12 0.89
C LYS A 63 -18.90 -1.52 0.14
N ALA A 64 -19.77 -0.77 0.83
CA ALA A 64 -20.88 -0.06 0.19
C ALA A 64 -20.40 1.12 -0.67
N CYS A 65 -19.28 1.74 -0.29
CA CYS A 65 -18.75 2.93 -0.94
C CYS A 65 -18.17 2.66 -2.33
N VAL A 66 -17.77 1.43 -2.66
CA VAL A 66 -17.22 1.09 -3.98
C VAL A 66 -18.28 0.63 -5.00
N VAL A 67 -19.55 0.52 -4.58
CA VAL A 67 -20.69 0.14 -5.43
C VAL A 67 -21.38 1.40 -5.99
N GLN A 68 -20.58 2.33 -6.51
CA GLN A 68 -21.07 3.60 -7.08
C GLN A 68 -21.34 3.50 -8.57
N ASP A 69 -22.09 4.47 -9.09
CA ASP A 69 -22.28 4.62 -10.54
C ASP A 69 -20.94 4.88 -11.25
N VAL A 70 -20.59 4.01 -12.19
CA VAL A 70 -19.36 4.06 -12.98
C VAL A 70 -19.36 5.16 -14.05
N GLY A 71 -20.51 5.80 -14.28
CA GLY A 71 -20.65 6.94 -15.17
C GLY A 71 -20.27 6.62 -16.62
N ARG A 72 -19.28 7.33 -17.17
CA ARG A 72 -18.83 7.17 -18.57
C ARG A 72 -17.78 6.09 -18.77
N CYS A 73 -17.23 5.52 -17.70
CA CYS A 73 -16.25 4.45 -17.81
C CYS A 73 -16.92 3.12 -18.18
N PRO A 74 -16.26 2.27 -18.98
CA PRO A 74 -16.62 0.86 -19.01
C PRO A 74 -16.59 0.33 -17.58
N TYR A 75 -17.67 -0.36 -17.16
CA TYR A 75 -17.84 -0.77 -15.77
C TYR A 75 -16.72 -1.68 -15.25
N TRP A 76 -15.96 -2.34 -16.12
CA TRP A 76 -14.82 -3.22 -15.79
C TRP A 76 -13.45 -2.52 -15.86
N ASP A 77 -13.37 -1.26 -16.30
CA ASP A 77 -12.10 -0.57 -16.55
C ASP A 77 -11.61 0.16 -15.29
N THR A 78 -10.72 -0.50 -14.54
CA THR A 78 -10.10 0.03 -13.32
C THR A 78 -9.41 1.38 -13.56
N GLY A 79 -8.62 1.49 -14.62
CA GLY A 79 -7.83 2.70 -14.90
C GLY A 79 -8.72 3.90 -15.19
N CYS A 80 -9.78 3.71 -15.98
CA CYS A 80 -10.77 4.75 -16.21
C CYS A 80 -11.46 5.18 -14.91
N LEU A 81 -11.89 4.22 -14.08
CA LEU A 81 -12.56 4.48 -12.81
C LEU A 81 -11.68 5.27 -11.83
N CYS A 82 -10.37 5.01 -11.83
CA CYS A 82 -9.38 5.71 -11.02
C CYS A 82 -9.20 7.20 -11.36
N VAL A 83 -9.34 7.57 -12.64
CA VAL A 83 -9.11 8.96 -13.09
C VAL A 83 -10.41 9.76 -13.22
N MET A 84 -11.56 9.10 -13.31
CA MET A 84 -12.84 9.78 -13.50
C MET A 84 -13.41 10.26 -12.18
N GLY A 85 -13.39 11.58 -11.99
CA GLY A 85 -13.95 12.23 -10.81
C GLY A 85 -15.44 11.95 -10.58
N THR A 86 -16.22 11.54 -11.59
CA THR A 86 -17.63 11.14 -11.40
C THR A 86 -17.78 9.84 -10.62
N PHE A 87 -16.75 9.00 -10.58
CA PHE A 87 -16.70 7.77 -9.78
C PHE A 87 -15.75 7.94 -8.59
N ALA A 88 -14.51 8.36 -8.84
CA ALA A 88 -13.47 8.50 -7.82
C ALA A 88 -13.88 9.46 -6.68
N ASN A 89 -14.53 10.58 -6.99
CA ASN A 89 -14.89 11.57 -5.96
C ASN A 89 -16.02 11.08 -5.06
N PRO A 90 -17.16 10.55 -5.56
CA PRO A 90 -18.18 9.97 -4.69
C PRO A 90 -17.66 8.82 -3.83
N VAL A 91 -16.82 7.94 -4.38
CA VAL A 91 -16.20 6.84 -3.64
C VAL A 91 -15.34 7.37 -2.49
N ALA A 92 -14.44 8.31 -2.76
CA ALA A 92 -13.58 8.93 -1.74
C ALA A 92 -14.37 9.72 -0.69
N ASN A 93 -15.41 10.46 -1.09
CA ASN A 93 -16.29 11.14 -0.15
C ASN A 93 -17.02 10.14 0.76
N CYS A 94 -17.50 9.04 0.20
CA CYS A 94 -18.13 7.96 0.97
C CYS A 94 -17.15 7.34 1.97
N PHE A 95 -15.89 7.09 1.59
CA PHE A 95 -14.88 6.62 2.54
C PHE A 95 -14.68 7.61 3.70
N ALA A 96 -14.60 8.92 3.41
CA ALA A 96 -14.46 9.93 4.45
C ALA A 96 -15.68 10.01 5.38
N ASP A 97 -16.88 9.70 4.88
CA ASP A 97 -18.13 9.76 5.62
C ASP A 97 -18.41 8.50 6.44
N GLU A 98 -18.23 7.32 5.85
CA GLU A 98 -18.60 6.02 6.44
C GLU A 98 -17.46 5.36 7.23
N CYS A 99 -16.21 5.60 6.83
CA CYS A 99 -15.04 5.06 7.54
C CYS A 99 -14.41 6.14 8.43
N LYS A 100 -13.70 5.70 9.48
CA LYS A 100 -12.95 6.60 10.38
C LYS A 100 -11.61 5.98 10.75
N GLY A 101 -10.66 6.83 11.12
CA GLY A 101 -9.36 6.42 11.58
C GLY A 101 -8.64 5.53 10.57
N GLN A 102 -8.19 4.38 11.07
CA GLN A 102 -7.42 3.37 10.35
C GLN A 102 -8.15 2.77 9.14
N ASP A 103 -9.49 2.68 9.20
CA ASP A 103 -10.27 2.17 8.07
C ASP A 103 -10.19 3.10 6.86
N VAL A 104 -10.08 4.42 7.08
CA VAL A 104 -9.93 5.43 6.01
C VAL A 104 -8.54 5.35 5.39
N VAL A 105 -7.50 5.14 6.20
CA VAL A 105 -6.13 4.98 5.69
C VAL A 105 -6.01 3.70 4.87
N SER A 106 -6.48 2.57 5.40
CA SER A 106 -6.42 1.27 4.73
C SER A 106 -7.15 1.30 3.37
N VAL A 107 -8.37 1.83 3.33
CA VAL A 107 -9.14 1.88 2.10
C VAL A 107 -8.52 2.82 1.05
N THR A 108 -7.98 3.96 1.49
CA THR A 108 -7.35 4.91 0.57
C THR A 108 -6.05 4.38 0.00
N SER A 109 -5.21 3.73 0.81
CA SER A 109 -3.97 3.08 0.34
C SER A 109 -4.25 1.95 -0.65
N LEU A 110 -5.25 1.10 -0.40
CA LEU A 110 -5.68 0.07 -1.34
C LEU A 110 -6.12 0.68 -2.67
N ALA A 111 -6.91 1.76 -2.63
CA ALA A 111 -7.35 2.49 -3.82
C ALA A 111 -6.16 3.08 -4.62
N PHE A 112 -5.21 3.75 -3.95
CA PHE A 112 -4.02 4.30 -4.61
C PHE A 112 -3.14 3.22 -5.23
N SER A 113 -2.92 2.12 -4.50
CA SER A 113 -2.14 0.97 -4.98
C SER A 113 -2.79 0.32 -6.20
N LEU A 114 -4.11 0.08 -6.13
CA LEU A 114 -4.87 -0.47 -7.24
C LEU A 114 -4.77 0.41 -8.49
N CYS A 115 -5.00 1.72 -8.34
CA CYS A 115 -4.92 2.64 -9.46
C CYS A 115 -3.52 2.67 -10.07
N SER A 116 -2.48 2.67 -9.23
CA SER A 116 -1.08 2.63 -9.68
C SER A 116 -0.77 1.34 -10.44
N SER A 117 -1.29 0.19 -9.98
CA SER A 117 -1.15 -1.10 -10.69
C SER A 117 -1.84 -1.11 -12.06
N ALA A 118 -2.90 -0.31 -12.21
CA ALA A 118 -3.61 -0.11 -13.48
C ALA A 118 -2.96 0.95 -14.38
N GLY A 119 -1.80 1.50 -13.99
CA GLY A 119 -1.10 2.57 -14.73
C GLY A 119 -1.79 3.93 -14.65
N ALA A 120 -2.64 4.14 -13.63
CA ALA A 120 -3.39 5.36 -13.39
C ALA A 120 -3.05 5.96 -12.02
N THR A 121 -3.28 7.27 -11.86
CA THR A 121 -3.26 7.90 -10.54
C THR A 121 -4.70 8.08 -10.07
N TRP A 122 -5.00 7.74 -8.81
CA TRP A 122 -6.30 8.04 -8.24
C TRP A 122 -6.44 9.56 -8.09
N ASN A 123 -7.20 10.18 -8.98
CA ASN A 123 -7.21 11.64 -9.14
C ASN A 123 -8.31 12.27 -8.27
N LEU A 124 -7.93 12.71 -7.08
CA LEU A 124 -8.83 13.35 -6.12
C LEU A 124 -8.56 14.86 -6.04
N PRO A 125 -9.61 15.71 -5.98
CA PRO A 125 -9.48 17.11 -5.62
C PRO A 125 -8.86 17.26 -4.22
N ALA A 126 -8.05 18.31 -4.03
CA ALA A 126 -7.40 18.60 -2.75
C ALA A 126 -8.40 18.63 -1.57
N THR A 127 -9.60 19.19 -1.77
CA THR A 127 -10.63 19.25 -0.74
C THR A 127 -11.14 17.89 -0.28
N ILE A 128 -11.11 16.87 -1.15
CA ILE A 128 -11.52 15.51 -0.81
C ILE A 128 -10.36 14.77 -0.13
N ALA A 129 -9.12 15.00 -0.59
CA ALA A 129 -7.93 14.48 0.08
C ALA A 129 -7.86 14.98 1.54
N GLU A 130 -8.05 16.29 1.77
CA GLU A 130 -8.11 16.87 3.12
C GLU A 130 -9.21 16.24 3.99
N ARG A 131 -10.36 15.87 3.40
CA ARG A 131 -11.44 15.18 4.13
C ARG A 131 -11.06 13.76 4.51
N LEU A 132 -10.36 13.04 3.64
CA LEU A 132 -9.84 11.71 3.94
C LEU A 132 -8.80 11.79 5.05
N ASP A 133 -7.87 12.74 4.98
CA ASP A 133 -6.87 12.98 6.02
C ASP A 133 -7.52 13.33 7.36
N ALA A 134 -8.52 14.21 7.36
CA ALA A 134 -9.28 14.53 8.56
C ALA A 134 -9.97 13.29 9.14
N ALA A 135 -10.66 12.50 8.30
CA ALA A 135 -11.33 11.28 8.74
C ALA A 135 -10.35 10.21 9.25
N ALA A 136 -9.13 10.16 8.72
CA ALA A 136 -8.05 9.28 9.17
C ALA A 136 -7.50 9.64 10.57
N THR A 137 -7.63 10.89 11.00
CA THR A 137 -7.21 11.34 12.34
C THR A 137 -8.28 11.20 13.42
N VAL A 138 -9.52 10.83 13.04
CA VAL A 138 -10.61 10.60 14.00
C VAL A 138 -10.45 9.21 14.61
N GLU A 139 -10.09 9.16 15.89
CA GLU A 139 -10.06 7.94 16.69
C GLU A 139 -11.48 7.35 16.83
N PRO A 140 -11.67 6.03 16.76
CA PRO A 140 -13.00 5.44 16.90
C PRO A 140 -13.58 5.72 18.28
N GLU A 141 -14.80 6.27 18.35
CA GLU A 141 -15.52 6.46 19.60
C GLU A 141 -15.92 5.08 20.18
N ILE A 142 -15.15 4.58 21.15
CA ILE A 142 -15.38 3.31 21.84
C ILE A 142 -16.73 3.40 22.57
N THR A 143 -17.78 2.82 22.01
CA THR A 143 -19.05 2.64 22.73
C THR A 143 -18.96 1.32 23.51
N ASN A 144 -18.82 1.42 24.84
CA ASN A 144 -18.67 0.31 25.79
C ASN A 144 -19.75 -0.80 25.64
N VAL A 145 -19.32 -2.07 25.72
CA VAL A 145 -20.18 -3.24 25.98
C VAL A 145 -19.49 -4.14 27.03
N PRO A 146 -20.20 -4.72 28.02
CA PRO A 146 -19.58 -5.20 29.25
C PRO A 146 -18.97 -6.61 29.16
N ASP A 147 -18.00 -6.80 30.06
CA ASP A 147 -17.20 -7.98 30.39
C ASP A 147 -18.01 -9.26 30.65
N SER A 148 -17.48 -10.40 30.20
CA SER A 148 -17.71 -11.71 30.81
C SER A 148 -16.55 -12.66 30.49
N SER A 149 -15.79 -12.93 31.54
CA SER A 149 -14.67 -13.86 31.68
C SER A 149 -14.82 -15.24 31.00
N SER A 150 -13.82 -15.61 30.20
CA SER A 150 -13.27 -16.98 30.19
C SER A 150 -11.87 -16.97 29.58
N THR A 151 -10.84 -17.33 30.35
CA THR A 151 -9.49 -17.77 29.91
C THR A 151 -8.86 -17.10 28.67
N ASN A 152 -9.04 -15.79 28.50
CA ASN A 152 -8.62 -15.11 27.28
C ASN A 152 -7.12 -14.85 27.32
N ASN A 153 -6.37 -15.66 26.57
CA ASN A 153 -5.06 -15.23 26.10
C ASN A 153 -5.30 -13.87 25.38
N PRO A 154 -4.69 -12.76 25.82
CA PRO A 154 -5.00 -11.42 25.30
C PRO A 154 -4.55 -11.24 23.84
N TYR A 155 -3.88 -12.24 23.27
CA TYR A 155 -3.44 -12.30 21.89
C TYR A 155 -4.30 -13.20 21.00
N SER A 156 -5.42 -13.74 21.49
CA SER A 156 -6.33 -14.62 20.71
C SER A 156 -7.03 -13.88 19.56
N THR A 157 -7.05 -12.54 19.64
CA THR A 157 -7.55 -11.62 18.61
C THR A 157 -6.55 -11.38 17.49
N PHE A 158 -5.27 -11.74 17.65
CA PHE A 158 -4.27 -11.64 16.59
C PHE A 158 -4.19 -12.95 15.79
N PRO A 159 -3.78 -12.91 14.51
CA PRO A 159 -3.53 -14.10 13.71
C PRO A 159 -2.56 -15.05 14.42
N SER A 160 -2.88 -16.35 14.45
CA SER A 160 -2.04 -17.33 15.14
C SER A 160 -0.68 -17.48 14.44
N VAL A 161 0.41 -17.24 15.17
CA VAL A 161 1.78 -17.45 14.69
C VAL A 161 2.34 -18.80 15.15
N VAL A 162 3.15 -19.45 14.30
CA VAL A 162 3.90 -20.65 14.67
C VAL A 162 4.95 -20.28 15.72
N LYS A 163 5.06 -21.05 16.81
CA LYS A 163 5.95 -20.74 17.94
C LYS A 163 7.40 -21.16 17.72
N THR A 164 7.86 -21.08 16.48
CA THR A 164 9.18 -21.46 16.02
C THR A 164 9.58 -20.56 14.86
N ALA A 165 10.85 -20.16 14.81
CA ALA A 165 11.45 -19.45 13.69
C ALA A 165 12.89 -19.95 13.48
N THR A 166 13.38 -19.83 12.26
CA THR A 166 14.74 -20.16 11.84
C THR A 166 15.70 -19.03 12.17
N ILE A 167 15.27 -17.79 11.91
CA ILE A 167 15.99 -16.55 12.24
C ILE A 167 15.24 -15.82 13.34
N ASN A 168 14.04 -15.33 13.04
CA ASN A 168 13.07 -14.79 14.00
C ASN A 168 11.70 -14.64 13.32
N GLY A 169 10.66 -14.33 14.09
CA GLY A 169 9.28 -14.24 13.60
C GLY A 169 9.05 -13.20 12.52
N PHE A 170 9.89 -12.16 12.46
CA PHE A 170 9.83 -11.12 11.45
C PHE A 170 10.55 -11.58 10.16
N ALA A 171 11.81 -12.00 10.29
CA ALA A 171 12.68 -12.37 9.19
C ALA A 171 12.15 -13.56 8.38
N ASP A 172 11.73 -14.65 9.03
CA ASP A 172 11.34 -15.90 8.35
C ASP A 172 10.25 -15.73 7.29
N LYS A 173 9.43 -14.69 7.39
CA LYS A 173 8.33 -14.43 6.46
C LYS A 173 8.74 -13.67 5.20
N ILE A 174 9.86 -12.95 5.24
CA ILE A 174 10.31 -12.04 4.17
C ILE A 174 11.74 -12.32 3.72
N TYR A 175 12.49 -13.21 4.38
CA TYR A 175 13.94 -13.36 4.20
C TYR A 175 14.36 -13.69 2.77
N ASP A 176 13.57 -14.52 2.07
CA ASP A 176 13.86 -14.93 0.70
C ASP A 176 13.53 -13.83 -0.33
N ASP A 177 12.66 -12.88 0.03
CA ASP A 177 12.24 -11.75 -0.81
C ASP A 177 13.08 -10.47 -0.55
N LEU A 178 13.93 -10.49 0.48
CA LEU A 178 14.78 -9.36 0.83
C LEU A 178 15.96 -9.20 -0.14
N PRO A 179 16.38 -7.97 -0.42
CA PRO A 179 17.64 -7.73 -1.12
C PRO A 179 18.82 -8.22 -0.28
N GLU A 180 19.91 -8.63 -0.94
CA GLU A 180 21.09 -9.19 -0.26
C GLU A 180 21.68 -8.24 0.79
N CYS A 181 21.61 -6.93 0.56
CA CYS A 181 22.07 -5.91 1.52
C CYS A 181 21.25 -5.90 2.83
N ALA A 182 19.97 -6.29 2.81
CA ALA A 182 19.08 -6.23 3.97
C ALA A 182 19.08 -7.53 4.79
N LYS A 183 19.47 -8.66 4.20
CA LYS A 183 19.57 -9.96 4.89
C LYS A 183 20.42 -9.94 6.16
N PRO A 184 21.62 -9.33 6.21
CA PRO A 184 22.39 -9.25 7.46
C PRO A 184 21.69 -8.40 8.54
N CYS A 185 20.83 -7.45 8.14
CA CYS A 185 20.08 -6.64 9.09
C CYS A 185 18.98 -7.40 9.82
N MET A 186 18.60 -8.60 9.38
CA MET A 186 17.46 -9.34 9.94
C MET A 186 17.78 -10.06 11.26
N THR A 187 19.04 -10.07 11.70
CA THR A 187 19.49 -10.77 12.92
C THR A 187 19.63 -9.84 14.13
N GLN A 188 18.84 -8.76 14.20
CA GLN A 188 18.87 -7.84 15.35
C GLN A 188 18.43 -8.51 16.65
N ASP A 189 18.79 -7.89 17.77
CA ASP A 189 18.31 -8.30 19.09
C ASP A 189 16.79 -8.17 19.21
N VAL A 190 16.14 -9.30 19.46
CA VAL A 190 14.67 -9.41 19.64
C VAL A 190 14.18 -8.82 20.97
N GLY A 191 15.10 -8.49 21.88
CA GLY A 191 14.80 -7.85 23.15
C GLY A 191 13.87 -8.68 24.02
N ARG A 192 12.74 -8.10 24.44
CA ARG A 192 11.75 -8.76 25.31
C ARG A 192 10.71 -9.59 24.54
N CYS A 193 10.74 -9.56 23.22
CA CYS A 193 9.80 -10.34 22.41
C CYS A 193 10.19 -11.82 22.41
N PRO A 194 9.20 -12.74 22.40
CA PRO A 194 9.46 -14.08 21.95
C PRO A 194 10.09 -14.01 20.56
N TYR A 195 11.19 -14.72 20.34
CA TYR A 195 11.96 -14.62 19.10
C TYR A 195 11.16 -14.97 17.84
N TRP A 196 10.05 -15.70 17.96
CA TRP A 196 9.14 -16.08 16.86
C TRP A 196 7.93 -15.15 16.69
N ASP A 197 7.74 -14.15 17.56
CA ASP A 197 6.54 -13.30 17.55
C ASP A 197 6.75 -12.07 16.64
N THR A 198 6.24 -12.18 15.41
CA THR A 198 6.28 -11.10 14.41
C THR A 198 5.68 -9.80 14.94
N GLY A 199 4.49 -9.85 15.54
CA GLY A 199 3.76 -8.66 15.94
C GLY A 199 4.47 -7.91 17.07
N CYS A 200 5.01 -8.65 18.04
CA CYS A 200 5.85 -8.06 19.08
C CYS A 200 7.10 -7.40 18.47
N LEU A 201 7.81 -8.08 17.56
CA LEU A 201 9.04 -7.57 16.95
C LEU A 201 8.82 -6.26 16.17
N CYS A 202 7.67 -6.15 15.51
CA CYS A 202 7.28 -4.95 14.76
C CYS A 202 7.07 -3.70 15.61
N VAL A 203 6.73 -3.86 16.89
CA VAL A 203 6.51 -2.74 17.84
C VAL A 203 7.69 -2.53 18.78
N MET A 204 8.66 -3.46 18.76
CA MET A 204 9.76 -3.49 19.71
C MET A 204 10.90 -2.61 19.22
N GLY A 205 11.04 -1.42 19.80
CA GLY A 205 12.09 -0.47 19.40
C GLY A 205 13.53 -1.01 19.52
N THR A 206 13.80 -1.98 20.39
CA THR A 206 15.14 -2.62 20.48
C THR A 206 15.46 -3.53 19.28
N PHE A 207 14.45 -3.90 18.51
CA PHE A 207 14.56 -4.71 17.31
C PHE A 207 14.31 -3.86 16.05
N ALA A 208 13.16 -3.19 15.99
CA ALA A 208 12.70 -2.45 14.81
C ALA A 208 13.63 -1.28 14.45
N ASN A 209 14.10 -0.52 15.44
CA ASN A 209 14.96 0.65 15.20
C ASN A 209 16.34 0.26 14.63
N PRO A 210 17.14 -0.62 15.27
CA PRO A 210 18.43 -1.01 14.71
C PRO A 210 18.30 -1.79 13.39
N LEU A 211 17.18 -2.47 13.15
CA LEU A 211 16.90 -3.11 11.87
C LEU A 211 16.75 -2.05 10.77
N ALA A 212 15.93 -1.03 11.02
CA ALA A 212 15.71 0.07 10.10
C ALA A 212 16.99 0.89 9.86
N ASP A 213 17.75 1.20 10.92
CA ASP A 213 19.02 1.89 10.81
C ASP A 213 20.02 1.09 9.96
N CYS A 214 20.13 -0.22 10.18
CA CYS A 214 21.00 -1.10 9.39
C CYS A 214 20.59 -1.11 7.91
N VAL A 215 19.29 -1.19 7.61
CA VAL A 215 18.80 -1.15 6.21
C VAL A 215 19.13 0.20 5.57
N ALA A 216 18.99 1.32 6.29
CA ALA A 216 19.35 2.64 5.77
C ALA A 216 20.86 2.76 5.48
N ASP A 217 21.70 2.08 6.27
CA ASP A 217 23.16 2.10 6.10
C ASP A 217 23.63 1.18 4.97
N GLU A 218 23.15 -0.07 4.93
CA GLU A 218 23.64 -1.13 4.04
C GLU A 218 22.95 -1.16 2.67
N CYS A 219 21.70 -0.70 2.58
CA CYS A 219 20.93 -0.70 1.33
C CYS A 219 20.78 0.71 0.75
N LYS A 220 20.53 0.79 -0.56
CA LYS A 220 20.29 2.05 -1.29
C LYS A 220 19.19 1.91 -2.34
N GLY A 221 18.59 3.02 -2.73
CA GLY A 221 17.62 3.09 -3.81
C GLY A 221 16.45 2.12 -3.62
N LYS A 222 16.19 1.33 -4.68
CA LYS A 222 15.05 0.40 -4.71
C LYS A 222 15.15 -0.75 -3.70
N ASP A 223 16.35 -1.08 -3.23
CA ASP A 223 16.53 -2.12 -2.21
C ASP A 223 15.97 -1.68 -0.86
N VAL A 224 16.15 -0.39 -0.50
CA VAL A 224 15.56 0.20 0.71
C VAL A 224 14.04 0.19 0.60
N VAL A 225 13.49 0.62 -0.54
CA VAL A 225 12.04 0.61 -0.78
C VAL A 225 11.46 -0.80 -0.67
N THR A 226 12.15 -1.80 -1.21
CA THR A 226 11.72 -3.21 -1.16
C THR A 226 11.75 -3.75 0.27
N ALA A 227 12.86 -3.56 0.98
CA ALA A 227 13.02 -4.04 2.35
C ALA A 227 12.00 -3.40 3.30
N THR A 228 11.77 -2.08 3.19
CA THR A 228 10.80 -1.36 4.01
C THR A 228 9.36 -1.76 3.68
N SER A 229 9.01 -1.92 2.41
CA SER A 229 7.67 -2.37 2.00
C SER A 229 7.34 -3.77 2.54
N LEU A 230 8.32 -4.69 2.51
CA LEU A 230 8.18 -6.02 3.10
C LEU A 230 8.03 -5.96 4.63
N ALA A 231 8.78 -5.08 5.30
CA ALA A 231 8.66 -4.85 6.74
C ALA A 231 7.26 -4.36 7.13
N TYR A 232 6.71 -3.38 6.42
CA TYR A 232 5.34 -2.91 6.66
C TYR A 232 4.31 -4.02 6.40
N SER A 233 4.47 -4.76 5.30
CA SER A 233 3.56 -5.86 4.93
C SER A 233 3.52 -6.96 5.99
N VAL A 234 4.69 -7.40 6.48
CA VAL A 234 4.75 -8.49 7.46
C VAL A 234 4.17 -8.09 8.81
N CYS A 235 4.35 -6.83 9.21
CA CYS A 235 3.79 -6.31 10.46
C CYS A 235 2.28 -6.08 10.38
N SER A 236 1.79 -5.64 9.22
CA SER A 236 0.36 -5.55 8.94
C SER A 236 -0.31 -6.93 9.00
N ALA A 237 0.31 -7.93 8.36
CA ALA A 237 -0.17 -9.32 8.41
C ALA A 237 -0.12 -9.93 9.83
N ALA A 238 0.73 -9.41 10.72
CA ALA A 238 0.78 -9.79 12.13
C ALA A 238 -0.29 -9.09 13.00
N GLY A 239 -1.08 -8.17 12.42
CA GLY A 239 -2.15 -7.45 13.11
C GLY A 239 -1.65 -6.27 13.96
N VAL A 240 -0.46 -5.76 13.69
CA VAL A 240 0.06 -4.55 14.36
C VAL A 240 -0.73 -3.33 13.87
N TRP A 241 -0.92 -2.33 14.73
CA TRP A 241 -1.61 -1.08 14.39
C TRP A 241 -0.75 -0.18 13.50
N GLU A 242 -1.34 0.75 12.73
CA GLU A 242 -0.55 1.66 11.87
C GLU A 242 0.43 2.52 12.68
N PRO A 243 1.67 2.73 12.18
CA PRO A 243 2.16 2.44 10.83
C PRO A 243 2.61 0.99 10.56
N TYR A 244 2.14 0.01 11.33
CA TYR A 244 2.44 -1.43 11.27
C TYR A 244 3.84 -1.74 11.79
N TRP A 245 4.84 -1.06 11.25
CA TRP A 245 6.21 -1.17 11.71
C TRP A 245 6.59 0.11 12.48
N ILE A 246 6.72 -0.03 13.80
CA ILE A 246 6.82 1.12 14.72
C ILE A 246 8.28 1.53 14.87
N ILE A 247 8.69 2.51 14.07
CA ILE A 247 10.01 3.13 14.14
C ILE A 247 9.89 4.66 14.29
N PRO A 248 10.85 5.33 14.95
CA PRO A 248 10.89 6.78 15.06
C PRO A 248 10.95 7.47 13.69
N THR A 249 10.33 8.65 13.59
CA THR A 249 10.34 9.48 12.37
C THR A 249 11.75 9.80 11.87
N SER A 250 12.71 10.01 12.78
CA SER A 250 14.11 10.27 12.41
C SER A 250 14.75 9.12 11.64
N ILE A 251 14.29 7.88 11.84
CA ILE A 251 14.82 6.70 11.12
C ILE A 251 14.08 6.54 9.78
N ILE A 252 12.79 6.89 9.73
CA ILE A 252 12.04 6.96 8.47
C ILE A 252 12.71 7.94 7.51
N GLU A 253 13.09 9.12 7.98
CA GLU A 253 13.82 10.12 7.17
C GLU A 253 15.16 9.58 6.64
N ARG A 254 15.86 8.74 7.40
CA ARG A 254 17.09 8.07 6.95
C ARG A 254 16.81 7.02 5.87
N LEU A 255 15.73 6.25 6.02
CA LEU A 255 15.30 5.29 5.02
C LEU A 255 14.89 5.99 3.72
N ASP A 256 14.15 7.10 3.80
CA ASP A 256 13.75 7.88 2.63
C ASP A 256 14.97 8.50 1.91
N ALA A 257 15.95 9.00 2.68
CA ALA A 257 17.21 9.48 2.13
C ALA A 257 17.94 8.34 1.40
N ALA A 258 18.13 7.19 2.06
CA ALA A 258 18.80 6.03 1.45
C ALA A 258 18.04 5.49 0.23
N ALA A 259 16.70 5.59 0.19
CA ALA A 259 15.87 5.18 -0.93
C ALA A 259 15.95 6.11 -2.15
N THR A 260 16.38 7.36 -1.96
CA THR A 260 16.58 8.34 -3.05
C THR A 260 18.01 8.40 -3.56
N GLU A 261 18.95 7.77 -2.85
CA GLU A 261 20.31 7.57 -3.33
C GLU A 261 20.30 6.54 -4.49
N GLU A 262 20.60 7.02 -5.70
CA GLU A 262 20.77 6.13 -6.84
C GLU A 262 22.03 5.30 -6.67
N VAL A 263 21.90 3.98 -6.85
CA VAL A 263 23.04 3.09 -6.94
C VAL A 263 23.76 3.45 -8.24
N GLU A 264 24.89 4.14 -8.16
CA GLU A 264 25.84 4.10 -9.27
C GLU A 264 26.22 2.63 -9.44
N GLU A 265 25.65 1.97 -10.45
CA GLU A 265 26.10 0.64 -10.86
C GLU A 265 27.60 0.76 -11.17
N VAL A 266 28.43 0.27 -10.26
CA VAL A 266 29.80 -0.08 -10.59
C VAL A 266 29.68 -1.22 -11.58
N ILE A 267 29.72 -0.88 -12.87
CA ILE A 267 29.95 -1.81 -13.96
C ILE A 267 31.30 -2.46 -13.66
N THR A 268 31.27 -3.54 -12.89
CA THR A 268 32.40 -4.40 -12.64
C THR A 268 32.65 -5.10 -13.96
N THR A 269 33.46 -4.45 -14.78
CA THR A 269 34.07 -5.07 -15.94
C THR A 269 35.01 -6.14 -15.38
N GLU A 270 34.50 -7.35 -15.23
CA GLU A 270 35.33 -8.55 -15.08
C GLU A 270 36.08 -8.78 -16.39
N VAL A 271 37.06 -7.93 -16.70
CA VAL A 271 38.15 -8.34 -17.56
C VAL A 271 39.02 -9.25 -16.71
N THR A 272 38.66 -10.53 -16.75
CA THR A 272 39.47 -11.63 -16.23
C THR A 272 40.72 -11.72 -17.11
N ILE A 273 41.71 -10.86 -16.86
CA ILE A 273 43.05 -11.00 -17.43
C ILE A 273 43.73 -12.09 -16.62
N ILE A 274 43.87 -13.22 -17.29
CA ILE A 274 44.63 -14.40 -16.89
C ILE A 274 45.96 -13.95 -16.28
N THR A 275 46.11 -14.28 -15.00
CA THR A 275 47.36 -14.18 -14.24
C THR A 275 48.41 -15.07 -14.92
N THR A 276 49.44 -14.46 -15.49
CA THR A 276 50.73 -15.13 -15.70
C THR A 276 51.76 -14.46 -14.81
N GLU A 277 52.28 -15.26 -13.91
CA GLU A 277 53.37 -15.01 -12.97
C GLU A 277 54.57 -14.34 -13.64
N THR A 278 55.26 -13.44 -12.91
CA THR A 278 56.73 -13.48 -12.72
C THR A 278 57.26 -12.16 -12.12
N SER A 279 57.90 -12.31 -10.96
CA SER A 279 59.11 -11.61 -10.48
C SER A 279 59.06 -10.09 -10.18
N GLU A 280 58.92 -9.80 -8.88
CA GLU A 280 59.98 -9.23 -8.01
C GLU A 280 60.80 -8.03 -8.52
N GLY A 281 60.67 -6.89 -7.81
CA GLY A 281 61.58 -5.75 -7.93
C GLY A 281 61.05 -4.46 -7.27
N PRO A 282 61.54 -4.05 -6.08
CA PRO A 282 61.00 -2.92 -5.31
C PRO A 282 61.69 -1.59 -5.62
N LYS A 283 60.93 -0.48 -5.63
CA LYS A 283 61.45 0.90 -5.53
C LYS A 283 60.41 1.84 -4.91
N GLU A 284 60.33 1.87 -3.58
CA GLU A 284 59.91 3.06 -2.81
C GLU A 284 61.07 4.08 -2.84
N ILE A 285 60.86 5.29 -3.37
CA ILE A 285 60.35 6.52 -2.73
C ILE A 285 61.29 7.09 -1.67
N SER A 286 61.65 8.35 -1.93
CA SER A 286 62.66 9.17 -1.28
C SER A 286 62.06 10.02 -0.16
N ALA A 287 62.81 10.11 0.94
CA ALA A 287 62.99 11.23 1.88
C ALA A 287 61.79 11.78 2.69
N SER A 288 61.92 11.80 4.03
CA SER A 288 62.17 13.06 4.78
C SER A 288 62.34 12.85 6.30
N SER A 289 63.58 13.09 6.75
CA SER A 289 64.13 13.60 8.03
C SER A 289 63.23 13.96 9.23
N ALA A 290 63.62 13.48 10.44
CA ALA A 290 63.84 14.27 11.66
C ALA A 290 64.49 13.44 12.83
N GLU A 291 65.79 13.69 13.10
CA GLU A 291 66.56 14.00 14.35
C GLU A 291 66.12 13.47 15.78
N PRO A 292 66.99 13.33 16.84
CA PRO A 292 67.22 12.03 17.50
C PRO A 292 66.95 12.05 19.03
N ALA A 293 67.15 10.93 19.72
CA ALA A 293 67.57 10.91 21.13
C ALA A 293 68.15 9.53 21.51
N GLU A 294 69.46 9.48 21.75
CA GLU A 294 70.10 8.41 22.52
C GLU A 294 69.77 8.56 24.00
N THR A 295 69.54 7.45 24.71
CA THR A 295 69.97 7.30 26.10
C THR A 295 70.28 5.83 26.43
N SER A 296 71.58 5.63 26.73
CA SER A 296 72.21 4.68 27.66
C SER A 296 72.20 3.17 27.43
#